data_AF-A0A1Q7LIX2-F1
#
_entry.id   AF-A0A1Q7LIX2-F1
#
_cell.length_a   1.000
_cell.length_b   1.000
_cell.length_c   1.000
_cell.angle_alpha   90.00
_cell.angle_beta   90.00
_cell.angle_gamma   90.00
#
_symmetry.space_group_name_H-M   'P 1'
#
loop_
_entity.id
_entity.type
_entity.pdbx_description
1 polymer ?
#
loop_
_entity_poly.entity_id
_entity_poly.type
_entity_poly.pdbx_seq_one_letter_code
_entity_poly.pdbx_strand_id
1 'polypeptide(L)'
;MRVPLAAFAFAALATPAIGQTPPPLDKTELIRLLTNPLFAQTEVADVVRRSCLTFHPTERDWADLRSVGAGGEVIATAAACESRRAPPPLAPAPLPPVTAVPVATEITTSAGVASVVRVRVTRGRAPQRQVALALSGSMALGLPRDAMAVTDDSGFAVFRLPAVARMGKHQLEIRTGVGGIFPGRPTVTISVRSAGAQRLHVTPDYVAFGRLGDSAATLVAAVTDTIGNPVAAEPVQLNAGTGPPQSLLTDSLGHATFVIQPGAVPRGGGVQMRIRGVPPVDLEVAGPAGLSGLNTGFVQPTAQRGIVASSLSLAFKARTLQGAPANGRVVHFRAVNARVVPESAILDTAGQARVNVVLGTRAGDAAIFGNIDSLEKVLTLRVDPGPIDSLILERNGATVNGSTILVPVAAPFVLRLRARDFYGNETSIDPLGQMLRAGRTRYAARPQDLQIVNLESADSVVVVTLKAQHVGTYNFTIGSGIRAFVRVEAVPQRN
;
A
#
# COMPACT_ATOMS: atom_id res chain seq x y z
N MET A 1 60.38 -58.75 -33.79
CA MET A 1 61.18 -58.75 -32.52
C MET A 1 62.46 -57.96 -32.78
N ARG A 2 62.90 -57.15 -31.80
CA ARG A 2 64.28 -56.65 -31.51
C ARG A 2 65.27 -56.38 -32.68
N VAL A 3 65.66 -55.10 -32.83
CA VAL A 3 67.05 -54.52 -32.77
C VAL A 3 68.21 -55.52 -33.04
N PRO A 4 69.15 -55.29 -34.00
CA PRO A 4 70.17 -54.21 -33.92
C PRO A 4 70.54 -53.57 -35.30
N LEU A 5 71.60 -52.77 -35.54
CA LEU A 5 72.73 -52.24 -34.72
C LEU A 5 73.02 -50.74 -35.07
N ALA A 6 74.29 -50.34 -35.28
CA ALA A 6 74.75 -48.98 -35.63
C ALA A 6 75.99 -49.03 -36.57
N ALA A 7 76.26 -47.93 -37.29
CA ALA A 7 77.54 -47.65 -37.95
C ALA A 7 77.84 -46.14 -37.93
N PHE A 8 79.06 -45.77 -37.52
CA PHE A 8 79.57 -44.39 -37.47
C PHE A 8 80.23 -43.99 -38.79
N ALA A 9 80.11 -42.73 -39.19
CA ALA A 9 80.97 -42.10 -40.20
C ALA A 9 81.29 -40.67 -39.77
N PHE A 10 82.54 -40.24 -39.96
CA PHE A 10 83.11 -38.96 -39.53
C PHE A 10 83.66 -38.18 -40.74
N ALA A 11 83.93 -36.88 -40.54
CA ALA A 11 84.61 -35.95 -41.47
C ALA A 11 83.78 -35.44 -42.67
N ALA A 12 83.92 -34.19 -43.13
CA ALA A 12 84.70 -33.06 -42.64
C ALA A 12 83.94 -31.73 -42.85
N LEU A 13 84.09 -30.77 -41.93
CA LEU A 13 83.61 -29.40 -42.08
C LEU A 13 84.70 -28.54 -42.74
N ALA A 14 84.42 -27.99 -43.92
CA ALA A 14 85.25 -26.94 -44.51
C ALA A 14 84.91 -25.60 -43.86
N THR A 15 85.87 -25.00 -43.15
CA THR A 15 85.73 -23.67 -42.57
C THR A 15 85.92 -22.59 -43.65
N PRO A 16 85.02 -21.60 -43.78
CA PRO A 16 85.25 -20.47 -44.66
C PRO A 16 86.35 -19.58 -44.08
N ALA A 17 87.34 -19.20 -44.90
CA ALA A 17 88.35 -18.23 -44.51
C ALA A 17 87.68 -16.86 -44.33
N ILE A 18 87.68 -16.35 -43.10
CA ILE A 18 87.20 -14.99 -42.79
C ILE A 18 88.26 -14.02 -43.32
N GLY A 19 88.03 -13.50 -44.52
CA GLY A 19 88.77 -12.34 -45.02
C GLY A 19 88.52 -11.16 -44.08
N GLN A 20 89.59 -10.59 -43.53
CA GLN A 20 89.49 -9.39 -42.69
C GLN A 20 88.90 -8.26 -43.54
N THR A 21 87.73 -7.75 -43.14
CA THR A 21 87.18 -6.53 -43.76
C THR A 21 88.18 -5.40 -43.53
N PRO A 22 88.67 -4.72 -44.57
CA PRO A 22 89.60 -3.62 -44.40
C PRO A 22 88.95 -2.52 -43.54
N PRO A 23 89.73 -1.80 -42.71
CA PRO A 23 89.16 -0.75 -41.87
C PRO A 23 88.47 0.32 -42.74
N PRO A 24 87.41 0.96 -42.21
CA PRO A 24 86.75 2.07 -42.88
C PRO A 24 87.71 3.23 -43.10
N LEU A 25 87.59 3.89 -44.25
CA LEU A 25 88.51 4.93 -44.70
C LEU A 25 88.23 6.26 -44.00
N ASP A 26 89.25 6.81 -43.36
CA ASP A 26 89.23 8.18 -42.88
C ASP A 26 89.38 9.19 -44.02
N LYS A 27 88.89 10.43 -43.80
CA LYS A 27 88.96 11.52 -44.79
C LYS A 27 90.39 11.73 -45.32
N THR A 28 91.39 11.63 -44.44
CA THR A 28 92.81 11.75 -44.78
C THR A 28 93.31 10.61 -45.69
N GLU A 29 92.80 9.38 -45.49
CA GLU A 29 93.20 8.22 -46.30
C GLU A 29 92.55 8.26 -47.69
N LEU A 30 91.26 8.64 -47.76
CA LEU A 30 90.58 8.86 -49.04
C LEU A 30 91.28 9.95 -49.87
N ILE A 31 91.68 11.07 -49.25
CA ILE A 31 92.44 12.13 -49.94
C ILE A 31 93.81 11.61 -50.40
N ARG A 32 94.52 10.83 -49.58
CA ARG A 32 95.80 10.20 -49.98
C ARG A 32 95.66 9.26 -51.18
N LEU A 33 94.60 8.46 -51.23
CA LEU A 33 94.32 7.59 -52.38
C LEU A 33 94.01 8.39 -53.65
N LEU A 34 93.24 9.47 -53.54
CA LEU A 34 92.86 10.33 -54.67
C LEU A 34 94.02 11.17 -55.22
N THR A 35 94.93 11.62 -54.34
CA THR A 35 96.09 12.46 -54.71
C THR A 35 97.31 11.67 -55.17
N ASN A 36 97.29 10.33 -55.08
CA ASN A 36 98.40 9.49 -55.51
C ASN A 36 98.23 9.04 -56.97
N PRO A 37 99.11 9.45 -57.91
CA PRO A 37 98.96 9.16 -59.33
C PRO A 37 99.16 7.68 -59.71
N LEU A 38 99.53 6.82 -58.75
CA LEU A 38 99.69 5.38 -58.95
C LEU A 38 98.37 4.59 -58.89
N PHE A 39 97.25 5.19 -58.46
CA PHE A 39 95.95 4.52 -58.38
C PHE A 39 94.98 5.04 -59.43
N ALA A 40 94.30 4.13 -60.14
CA ALA A 40 93.20 4.47 -61.02
C ALA A 40 91.92 4.77 -60.21
N GLN A 41 91.05 5.65 -60.73
CA GLN A 41 89.81 6.04 -60.07
C GLN A 41 88.87 4.85 -59.78
N THR A 42 88.90 3.82 -60.62
CA THR A 42 88.18 2.55 -60.43
C THR A 42 88.73 1.76 -59.23
N GLU A 43 90.05 1.73 -59.03
CA GLU A 43 90.68 1.07 -57.89
C GLU A 43 90.36 1.79 -56.58
N VAL A 44 90.35 3.14 -56.59
CA VAL A 44 89.91 3.94 -55.45
C VAL A 44 88.43 3.68 -55.15
N ALA A 45 87.58 3.56 -56.17
CA ALA A 45 86.17 3.20 -55.98
C ALA A 45 86.02 1.80 -55.38
N ASP A 46 86.79 0.80 -55.82
CA ASP A 46 86.79 -0.56 -55.25
C ASP A 46 87.30 -0.61 -53.81
N VAL A 47 88.22 0.27 -53.42
CA VAL A 47 88.68 0.42 -52.03
C VAL A 47 87.56 1.05 -51.18
N VAL A 48 86.94 2.14 -51.65
CA VAL A 48 85.78 2.76 -50.98
C VAL A 48 84.59 1.79 -50.87
N ARG A 49 84.36 0.92 -51.86
CA ARG A 49 83.27 -0.07 -51.85
C ARG A 49 83.42 -1.13 -50.77
N ARG A 50 84.67 -1.46 -50.41
CA ARG A 50 85.01 -2.53 -49.44
C ARG A 50 85.15 -2.00 -48.01
N SER A 51 85.74 -0.82 -47.85
CA SER A 51 85.95 -0.20 -46.54
C SER A 51 84.76 0.68 -46.08
N CYS A 52 84.09 1.35 -47.00
CA CYS A 52 83.23 2.51 -46.72
C CYS A 52 83.97 3.65 -45.96
N LEU A 53 83.29 4.78 -45.73
CA LEU A 53 83.88 5.94 -45.05
C LEU A 53 83.61 5.89 -43.53
N THR A 54 84.53 6.43 -42.72
CA THR A 54 84.30 6.65 -41.28
C THR A 54 83.40 7.86 -41.01
N PHE A 55 83.47 8.87 -41.87
CA PHE A 55 82.80 10.15 -41.76
C PHE A 55 81.60 10.23 -42.71
N HIS A 56 80.63 11.09 -42.39
CA HIS A 56 79.45 11.37 -43.21
C HIS A 56 79.73 12.65 -44.01
N PRO A 57 79.96 12.59 -45.34
CA PRO A 57 80.41 13.77 -46.08
C PRO A 57 79.28 14.79 -46.26
N THR A 58 79.53 16.03 -45.86
CA THR A 58 78.63 17.17 -46.13
C THR A 58 78.69 17.59 -47.61
N GLU A 59 77.78 18.45 -48.08
CA GLU A 59 77.86 19.03 -49.43
C GLU A 59 79.22 19.68 -49.73
N ARG A 60 79.84 20.29 -48.71
CA ARG A 60 81.18 20.87 -48.81
C ARG A 60 82.24 19.79 -48.99
N ASP A 61 82.19 18.71 -48.20
CA ASP A 61 83.11 17.58 -48.36
C ASP A 61 82.98 16.93 -49.75
N TRP A 62 81.76 16.83 -50.30
CA TRP A 62 81.56 16.34 -51.66
C TRP A 62 82.16 17.27 -52.73
N ALA A 63 82.13 18.59 -52.51
CA ALA A 63 82.81 19.54 -53.40
C ALA A 63 84.34 19.43 -53.28
N ASP A 64 84.86 19.34 -52.06
CA ASP A 64 86.29 19.16 -51.78
C ASP A 64 86.83 17.85 -52.39
N LEU A 65 86.10 16.74 -52.26
CA LEU A 65 86.51 15.46 -52.85
C LEU A 65 86.58 15.51 -54.37
N ARG A 66 85.62 16.16 -55.04
CA ARG A 66 85.68 16.38 -56.49
C ARG A 66 86.86 17.27 -56.89
N SER A 67 87.18 18.31 -56.10
CA SER A 67 88.27 19.23 -56.41
C SER A 67 89.66 18.59 -56.27
N VAL A 68 89.83 17.60 -55.38
CA VAL A 68 91.05 16.76 -55.28
C VAL A 68 91.04 15.53 -56.21
N GLY A 69 90.10 15.46 -57.17
CA GLY A 69 90.13 14.49 -58.26
C GLY A 69 89.23 13.26 -58.10
N ALA A 70 88.27 13.22 -57.16
CA ALA A 70 87.32 12.10 -57.07
C ALA A 70 86.38 12.04 -58.28
N GLY A 71 86.54 11.00 -59.09
CA GLY A 71 85.66 10.66 -60.21
C GLY A 71 84.27 10.23 -59.76
N GLY A 72 83.31 10.26 -60.71
CA GLY A 72 81.89 9.98 -60.43
C GLY A 72 81.63 8.62 -59.77
N GLU A 73 82.42 7.58 -60.09
CA GLU A 73 82.27 6.25 -59.49
C GLU A 73 82.69 6.22 -58.01
N VAL A 74 83.74 6.94 -57.62
CA VAL A 74 84.19 7.07 -56.23
C VAL A 74 83.11 7.77 -55.41
N ILE A 75 82.57 8.87 -55.93
CA ILE A 75 81.48 9.65 -55.32
C ILE A 75 80.22 8.79 -55.15
N ALA A 76 79.78 8.10 -56.21
CA ALA A 76 78.61 7.23 -56.17
C ALA A 76 78.77 6.06 -55.19
N THR A 77 79.97 5.47 -55.13
CA THR A 77 80.27 4.36 -54.21
C THR A 77 80.30 4.83 -52.76
N ALA A 78 80.88 6.00 -52.48
CA ALA A 78 80.86 6.60 -51.14
C ALA A 78 79.43 6.93 -50.69
N ALA A 79 78.60 7.51 -51.56
CA ALA A 79 77.19 7.78 -51.26
C ALA A 79 76.37 6.48 -51.03
N ALA A 80 76.71 5.40 -51.73
CA ALA A 80 76.09 4.08 -51.54
C ALA A 80 76.53 3.35 -50.25
N CYS A 81 77.58 3.82 -49.58
CA CYS A 81 77.93 3.41 -48.21
C CYS A 81 77.11 4.18 -47.18
N GLU A 82 76.95 5.50 -47.37
CA GLU A 82 76.15 6.37 -46.51
C GLU A 82 74.68 5.90 -46.44
N SER A 83 74.07 5.59 -47.58
CA SER A 83 72.68 5.10 -47.64
C SER A 83 72.44 3.75 -46.95
N ARG A 84 73.48 2.94 -46.73
CA ARG A 84 73.39 1.69 -45.94
C ARG A 84 73.49 1.91 -44.43
N ARG A 85 73.90 3.10 -43.99
CA ARG A 85 74.10 3.46 -42.58
C ARG A 85 72.88 4.12 -41.95
N ALA A 86 71.91 4.55 -42.76
CA ALA A 86 70.66 5.15 -42.31
C ALA A 86 69.79 4.13 -41.52
N PRO A 87 69.28 4.49 -40.32
CA PRO A 87 68.33 3.65 -39.60
C PRO A 87 66.99 3.51 -40.36
N PRO A 88 66.29 2.37 -40.25
CA PRO A 88 64.93 2.24 -40.78
C PRO A 88 63.97 3.21 -40.05
N PRO A 89 62.95 3.73 -40.75
CA PRO A 89 61.99 4.65 -40.13
C PRO A 89 61.21 3.98 -38.99
N LEU A 90 61.09 4.69 -37.87
CA LEU A 90 60.35 4.23 -36.69
C LEU A 90 58.87 4.02 -37.01
N ALA A 91 58.33 2.86 -36.60
CA ALA A 91 56.91 2.57 -36.74
C ALA A 91 56.04 3.57 -35.93
N PRO A 92 54.87 3.98 -36.44
CA PRO A 92 53.98 4.88 -35.71
C PRO A 92 53.50 4.25 -34.40
N ALA A 93 53.49 5.05 -33.33
CA ALA A 93 53.04 4.58 -32.02
C ALA A 93 51.58 4.09 -32.07
N PRO A 94 51.23 2.97 -31.39
CA PRO A 94 49.88 2.43 -31.43
C PRO A 94 48.88 3.43 -30.86
N LEU A 95 47.79 3.66 -31.60
CA LEU A 95 46.70 4.51 -31.15
C LEU A 95 46.12 3.98 -29.83
N PRO A 96 45.84 4.84 -28.82
CA PRO A 96 45.17 4.41 -27.60
C PRO A 96 43.84 3.72 -27.92
N PRO A 97 43.44 2.67 -27.17
CA PRO A 97 42.15 2.03 -27.38
C PRO A 97 41.01 3.00 -27.05
N VAL A 98 39.86 2.76 -27.66
CA VAL A 98 38.60 3.41 -27.25
C VAL A 98 38.10 2.71 -25.99
N THR A 99 37.84 3.49 -24.95
CA THR A 99 37.29 3.03 -23.67
C THR A 99 35.89 3.60 -23.47
N ALA A 100 35.03 2.85 -22.78
CA ALA A 100 33.71 3.29 -22.34
C ALA A 100 33.64 3.15 -20.80
N VAL A 101 33.12 4.17 -20.11
CA VAL A 101 33.02 4.20 -18.65
C VAL A 101 31.64 4.73 -18.24
N PRO A 102 30.87 4.00 -17.42
CA PRO A 102 29.62 4.53 -16.89
C PRO A 102 29.87 5.68 -15.91
N VAL A 103 29.03 6.70 -15.94
CA VAL A 103 29.11 7.83 -14.99
C VAL A 103 28.73 7.41 -13.57
N ALA A 104 27.83 6.43 -13.45
CA ALA A 104 27.46 5.78 -12.19
C ALA A 104 27.46 4.26 -12.42
N THR A 105 28.15 3.52 -11.56
CA THR A 105 28.25 2.05 -11.62
C THR A 105 27.07 1.34 -10.99
N GLU A 106 26.34 1.98 -10.07
CA GLU A 106 25.05 1.52 -9.55
C GLU A 106 23.99 2.62 -9.69
N ILE A 107 22.79 2.23 -10.12
CA ILE A 107 21.62 3.10 -10.27
C ILE A 107 20.46 2.43 -9.53
N THR A 108 19.82 3.13 -8.59
CA THR A 108 18.59 2.67 -7.94
C THR A 108 17.39 3.40 -8.52
N THR A 109 16.33 2.66 -8.86
CA THR A 109 15.05 3.21 -9.33
C THR A 109 13.88 2.40 -8.75
N SER A 110 12.67 2.94 -8.83
CA SER A 110 11.44 2.18 -8.55
C SER A 110 10.83 1.63 -9.85
N ALA A 111 10.12 0.52 -9.73
CA ALA A 111 9.32 -0.04 -10.81
C ALA A 111 8.29 1.00 -11.29
N GLY A 112 8.05 1.05 -12.60
CA GLY A 112 7.21 2.07 -13.23
C GLY A 112 7.88 3.44 -13.42
N VAL A 113 9.09 3.67 -12.90
CA VAL A 113 9.83 4.94 -13.06
C VAL A 113 10.91 4.81 -14.14
N ALA A 114 10.93 5.74 -15.10
CA ALA A 114 11.96 5.81 -16.14
C ALA A 114 13.31 6.21 -15.53
N SER A 115 14.40 5.64 -16.05
CA SER A 115 15.76 5.86 -15.53
C SER A 115 16.76 6.18 -16.64
N VAL A 116 17.91 6.73 -16.27
CA VAL A 116 18.92 7.21 -17.24
C VAL A 116 20.29 6.66 -16.89
N VAL A 117 20.91 5.94 -17.82
CA VAL A 117 22.34 5.58 -17.77
C VAL A 117 23.12 6.55 -18.64
N ARG A 118 24.19 7.14 -18.09
CA ARG A 118 25.15 7.92 -18.88
C ARG A 118 26.47 7.17 -18.98
N VAL A 119 27.02 7.08 -20.18
CA VAL A 119 28.32 6.45 -20.46
C VAL A 119 29.20 7.44 -21.19
N ARG A 120 30.43 7.63 -20.72
CA ARG A 120 31.46 8.43 -21.38
C ARG A 120 32.33 7.52 -22.25
N VAL A 121 32.60 7.94 -23.49
CA VAL A 121 33.49 7.22 -24.42
C VAL A 121 34.66 8.11 -24.81
N THR A 122 35.87 7.56 -24.69
CA THR A 122 37.12 8.31 -24.87
C THR A 122 38.16 7.48 -25.61
N ARG A 123 39.06 8.14 -26.34
CA ARG A 123 40.31 7.58 -26.84
C ARG A 123 41.47 8.33 -26.20
N GLY A 124 42.11 7.70 -25.22
CA GLY A 124 43.00 8.43 -24.30
C GLY A 124 42.22 9.51 -23.55
N ARG A 125 42.54 10.78 -23.79
CA ARG A 125 41.80 11.95 -23.23
C ARG A 125 40.76 12.56 -24.17
N ALA A 126 40.74 12.18 -25.45
CA ALA A 126 39.84 12.77 -26.43
C ALA A 126 38.43 12.12 -26.33
N PRO A 127 37.34 12.90 -26.25
CA PRO A 127 35.98 12.35 -26.36
C PRO A 127 35.78 11.71 -27.74
N GLN A 128 34.89 10.72 -27.84
CA GLN A 128 34.55 10.07 -29.11
C GLN A 128 33.08 10.31 -29.41
N ARG A 129 32.79 11.10 -30.44
CA ARG A 129 31.43 11.38 -30.94
C ARG A 129 30.93 10.30 -31.88
N GLN A 130 29.60 10.22 -32.05
CA GLN A 130 28.93 9.31 -32.99
C GLN A 130 29.24 7.81 -32.79
N VAL A 131 29.70 7.41 -31.60
CA VAL A 131 29.92 6.02 -31.23
C VAL A 131 28.59 5.43 -30.76
N ALA A 132 28.06 4.47 -31.52
CA ALA A 132 26.91 3.68 -31.09
C ALA A 132 27.32 2.69 -29.99
N LEU A 133 26.51 2.62 -28.93
CA LEU A 133 26.66 1.75 -27.78
C LEU A 133 25.36 0.96 -27.54
N ALA A 134 25.50 -0.20 -26.89
CA ALA A 134 24.39 -1.01 -26.39
C ALA A 134 24.59 -1.34 -24.90
N LEU A 135 23.50 -1.32 -24.13
CA LEU A 135 23.45 -1.88 -22.77
C LEU A 135 22.97 -3.33 -22.85
N SER A 136 23.92 -4.26 -22.92
CA SER A 136 23.63 -5.67 -23.12
C SER A 136 23.06 -6.31 -21.85
N GLY A 137 21.97 -7.07 -22.03
CA GLY A 137 21.20 -7.66 -20.93
C GLY A 137 20.06 -6.77 -20.42
N SER A 138 19.83 -5.58 -20.99
CA SER A 138 18.75 -4.70 -20.55
C SER A 138 17.35 -5.23 -20.87
N MET A 139 17.25 -6.26 -21.73
CA MET A 139 16.05 -7.10 -21.86
C MET A 139 15.63 -7.76 -20.52
N ALA A 140 16.55 -8.01 -19.58
CA ALA A 140 16.24 -8.56 -18.25
C ALA A 140 15.36 -7.62 -17.41
N LEU A 141 15.35 -6.32 -17.71
CA LEU A 141 14.46 -5.31 -17.11
C LEU A 141 13.04 -5.32 -17.72
N GLY A 142 12.81 -6.10 -18.78
CA GLY A 142 11.54 -6.19 -19.52
C GLY A 142 11.51 -5.36 -20.81
N LEU A 143 12.65 -4.85 -21.30
CA LEU A 143 12.71 -4.18 -22.60
C LEU A 143 12.60 -5.21 -23.75
N PRO A 144 11.98 -4.85 -24.90
CA PRO A 144 11.82 -5.76 -26.04
C PRO A 144 13.14 -6.04 -26.80
N ARG A 145 14.17 -5.23 -26.58
CA ARG A 145 15.53 -5.37 -27.11
C ARG A 145 16.50 -4.61 -26.21
N ASP A 146 17.79 -4.90 -26.32
CA ASP A 146 18.82 -4.15 -25.59
C ASP A 146 18.77 -2.64 -25.94
N ALA A 147 18.88 -1.80 -24.92
CA ALA A 147 18.84 -0.36 -25.07
C ALA A 147 20.09 0.15 -25.81
N MET A 148 19.89 1.06 -26.76
CA MET A 148 20.96 1.65 -27.57
C MET A 148 21.03 3.17 -27.34
N ALA A 149 22.24 3.71 -27.43
CA ALA A 149 22.49 5.15 -27.42
C ALA A 149 23.72 5.48 -28.28
N VAL A 150 23.80 6.71 -28.77
CA VAL A 150 24.94 7.22 -29.56
C VAL A 150 25.59 8.35 -28.77
N THR A 151 26.92 8.45 -28.84
CA THR A 151 27.63 9.55 -28.17
C THR A 151 27.46 10.89 -28.90
N ASP A 152 27.22 11.95 -28.11
CA ASP A 152 27.27 13.34 -28.56
C ASP A 152 28.71 13.85 -28.81
N ASP A 153 28.87 15.11 -29.23
CA ASP A 153 30.17 15.73 -29.46
C ASP A 153 31.05 15.82 -28.20
N SER A 154 30.47 15.74 -27.00
CA SER A 154 31.21 15.68 -25.73
C SER A 154 31.62 14.26 -25.32
N GLY A 155 31.26 13.25 -26.13
CA GLY A 155 31.57 11.85 -25.92
C GLY A 155 30.65 11.14 -24.94
N PHE A 156 29.48 11.69 -24.63
CA PHE A 156 28.50 11.05 -23.75
C PHE A 156 27.36 10.40 -24.52
N ALA A 157 27.09 9.14 -24.21
CA ALA A 157 25.89 8.43 -24.63
C ALA A 157 24.89 8.38 -23.47
N VAL A 158 23.63 8.71 -23.74
CA VAL A 158 22.56 8.78 -22.73
C VAL A 158 21.49 7.75 -23.06
N PHE A 159 21.49 6.62 -22.35
CA PHE A 159 20.44 5.61 -22.46
C PHE A 159 19.25 6.05 -21.62
N ARG A 160 18.11 6.30 -22.27
CA ARG A 160 16.83 6.55 -21.62
C ARG A 160 16.09 5.22 -21.50
N LEU A 161 16.12 4.63 -20.31
CA LEU A 161 15.39 3.41 -20.03
C LEU A 161 13.94 3.78 -19.69
N PRO A 162 12.94 3.13 -20.31
CA PRO A 162 11.52 3.40 -20.04
C PRO A 162 11.15 2.98 -18.60
N ALA A 163 9.89 3.17 -18.24
CA ALA A 163 9.32 2.59 -17.03
C ALA A 163 9.48 1.05 -17.05
N VAL A 164 10.41 0.53 -16.24
CA VAL A 164 10.69 -0.91 -16.13
C VAL A 164 9.87 -1.54 -15.01
N ALA A 165 9.42 -2.78 -15.20
CA ALA A 165 8.58 -3.49 -14.23
C ALA A 165 9.34 -4.57 -13.43
N ARG A 166 10.43 -5.12 -13.97
CA ARG A 166 11.12 -6.26 -13.36
C ARG A 166 12.03 -5.81 -12.22
N MET A 167 11.59 -6.07 -10.99
CA MET A 167 12.37 -5.82 -9.76
C MET A 167 13.68 -6.60 -9.71
N GLY A 168 14.56 -6.21 -8.79
CA GLY A 168 15.82 -6.89 -8.49
C GLY A 168 17.06 -6.12 -8.93
N LYS A 169 18.23 -6.76 -8.78
CA LYS A 169 19.52 -6.23 -9.25
C LYS A 169 19.85 -6.81 -10.63
N HIS A 170 20.01 -5.95 -11.62
CA HIS A 170 20.32 -6.31 -13.00
C HIS A 170 21.68 -5.74 -13.39
N GLN A 171 22.67 -6.60 -13.65
CA GLN A 171 23.98 -6.17 -14.14
C GLN A 171 23.98 -6.15 -15.66
N LEU A 172 24.30 -5.00 -16.26
CA LEU A 172 24.30 -4.77 -17.70
C LEU A 172 25.72 -4.51 -18.20
N GLU A 173 26.12 -5.09 -19.32
CA GLU A 173 27.43 -4.84 -19.95
C GLU A 173 27.32 -3.74 -21.01
N ILE A 174 28.23 -2.77 -20.98
CA ILE A 174 28.35 -1.73 -22.00
C ILE A 174 29.17 -2.29 -23.17
N ARG A 175 28.53 -2.42 -24.34
CA ARG A 175 29.11 -2.94 -25.57
C ARG A 175 29.00 -1.91 -26.70
N THR A 176 29.73 -2.09 -27.79
CA THR A 176 29.51 -1.27 -29.00
C THR A 176 28.14 -1.61 -29.61
N GLY A 177 27.59 -0.72 -30.43
CA GLY A 177 26.27 -0.91 -31.07
C GLY A 177 26.20 -2.12 -32.02
N VAL A 178 27.34 -2.73 -32.37
CA VAL A 178 27.46 -3.97 -33.15
C VAL A 178 27.87 -5.19 -32.29
N GLY A 179 27.81 -5.08 -30.97
CA GLY A 179 28.12 -6.17 -30.03
C GLY A 179 29.62 -6.33 -29.67
N GLY A 180 30.49 -5.42 -30.12
CA GLY A 180 31.90 -5.42 -29.74
C GLY A 180 32.11 -5.16 -28.24
N ILE A 181 33.18 -5.71 -27.68
CA ILE A 181 33.50 -5.63 -26.24
C ILE A 181 34.52 -4.50 -26.01
N PHE A 182 34.29 -3.64 -25.01
CA PHE A 182 35.27 -2.63 -24.60
C PHE A 182 36.33 -3.20 -23.64
N PRO A 183 37.56 -2.63 -23.63
CA PRO A 183 38.57 -2.98 -22.64
C PRO A 183 38.01 -2.87 -21.21
N GLY A 184 38.27 -3.89 -20.38
CA GLY A 184 37.80 -3.95 -18.99
C GLY A 184 36.33 -4.36 -18.78
N ARG A 185 35.57 -4.66 -19.85
CA ARG A 185 34.14 -5.08 -19.79
C ARG A 185 33.30 -4.20 -18.84
N PRO A 186 33.19 -2.89 -19.11
CA PRO A 186 32.48 -1.95 -18.25
C PRO A 186 31.02 -2.38 -18.04
N THR A 187 30.59 -2.47 -16.78
CA THR A 187 29.21 -2.82 -16.41
C THR A 187 28.53 -1.74 -15.57
N VAL A 188 27.20 -1.73 -15.58
CA VAL A 188 26.35 -0.93 -14.68
C VAL A 188 25.31 -1.83 -14.03
N THR A 189 25.13 -1.68 -12.71
CA THR A 189 24.11 -2.40 -11.94
C THR A 189 22.88 -1.51 -11.79
N ILE A 190 21.72 -2.01 -12.19
CA ILE A 190 20.43 -1.33 -12.01
C ILE A 190 19.62 -2.09 -10.96
N SER A 191 19.41 -1.44 -9.81
CA SER A 191 18.63 -1.93 -8.67
C SER A 191 17.20 -1.40 -8.77
N VAL A 192 16.27 -2.20 -9.29
CA VAL A 192 14.85 -1.86 -9.40
C VAL A 192 14.12 -2.32 -8.14
N ARG A 193 13.62 -1.38 -7.34
CA ARG A 193 12.76 -1.61 -6.17
C ARG A 193 11.29 -1.59 -6.58
N SER A 194 10.37 -2.02 -5.71
CA SER A 194 8.95 -1.81 -5.95
C SER A 194 8.63 -0.31 -6.04
N ALA A 195 7.48 0.04 -6.63
CA ALA A 195 6.84 1.30 -6.24
C ALA A 195 6.30 1.19 -4.80
N GLY A 196 5.88 2.30 -4.20
CA GLY A 196 5.31 2.31 -2.85
C GLY A 196 4.04 1.46 -2.75
N ALA A 197 3.68 1.05 -1.53
CA ALA A 197 2.49 0.28 -1.27
C ALA A 197 1.21 1.00 -1.75
N GLN A 198 0.41 0.33 -2.58
CA GLN A 198 -0.78 0.90 -3.22
C GLN A 198 -1.98 -0.06 -3.23
N ARG A 199 -1.77 -1.34 -2.94
CA ARG A 199 -2.81 -2.37 -2.84
C ARG A 199 -2.54 -3.28 -1.64
N LEU A 200 -3.61 -3.59 -0.92
CA LEU A 200 -3.63 -4.58 0.16
C LEU A 200 -4.65 -5.65 -0.22
N HIS A 201 -4.23 -6.91 -0.26
CA HIS A 201 -5.11 -8.07 -0.34
C HIS A 201 -4.93 -8.91 0.92
N VAL A 202 -5.99 -9.57 1.38
CA VAL A 202 -5.95 -10.40 2.60
C VAL A 202 -6.54 -11.76 2.27
N THR A 203 -5.87 -12.83 2.70
CA THR A 203 -6.29 -14.21 2.46
C THR A 203 -6.24 -15.01 3.77
N PRO A 204 -7.33 -15.67 4.19
CA PRO A 204 -8.71 -15.48 3.71
C PRO A 204 -9.22 -14.03 3.90
N ASP A 205 -10.27 -13.67 3.18
CA ASP A 205 -10.98 -12.37 3.26
C ASP A 205 -11.96 -12.27 4.44
N TYR A 206 -11.91 -13.25 5.35
CA TYR A 206 -12.70 -13.36 6.57
C TYR A 206 -11.87 -13.99 7.69
N VAL A 207 -12.30 -13.80 8.94
CA VAL A 207 -11.68 -14.41 10.13
C VAL A 207 -12.54 -15.55 10.63
N ALA A 208 -12.08 -16.80 10.50
CA ALA A 208 -12.80 -17.97 11.05
C ALA A 208 -11.96 -18.69 12.11
N PHE A 209 -12.54 -18.84 13.29
CA PHE A 209 -11.99 -19.68 14.36
C PHE A 209 -12.47 -21.13 14.21
N GLY A 210 -11.72 -22.08 14.78
CA GLY A 210 -12.08 -23.50 14.77
C GLY A 210 -13.43 -23.80 15.45
N ARG A 211 -13.96 -25.02 15.27
CA ARG A 211 -15.31 -25.42 15.72
C ARG A 211 -15.63 -25.22 17.22
N LEU A 212 -14.61 -25.08 18.07
CA LEU A 212 -14.75 -24.84 19.52
C LEU A 212 -14.41 -23.40 19.93
N GLY A 213 -13.96 -22.55 19.01
CA GLY A 213 -13.46 -21.22 19.37
C GLY A 213 -12.12 -21.23 20.11
N ASP A 214 -11.37 -22.35 20.08
CA ASP A 214 -10.03 -22.49 20.68
C ASP A 214 -8.88 -22.43 19.66
N SER A 215 -9.18 -22.60 18.37
CA SER A 215 -8.17 -22.55 17.31
C SER A 215 -8.02 -21.12 16.78
N ALA A 216 -6.81 -20.59 16.86
CA ALA A 216 -6.44 -19.29 16.30
C ALA A 216 -6.70 -19.23 14.79
N ALA A 217 -7.06 -18.05 14.29
CA ALA A 217 -7.24 -17.79 12.86
C ALA A 217 -5.96 -17.20 12.27
N THR A 218 -5.57 -17.67 11.09
CA THR A 218 -4.40 -17.15 10.36
C THR A 218 -4.86 -16.28 9.18
N LEU A 219 -4.27 -15.10 9.03
CA LEU A 219 -4.47 -14.22 7.90
C LEU A 219 -3.13 -13.89 7.24
N VAL A 220 -3.08 -13.86 5.92
CA VAL A 220 -1.92 -13.39 5.15
C VAL A 220 -2.31 -12.10 4.44
N ALA A 221 -1.65 -11.00 4.78
CA ALA A 221 -1.73 -9.74 4.07
C ALA A 221 -0.68 -9.71 2.96
N ALA A 222 -1.11 -9.56 1.70
CA ALA A 222 -0.25 -9.38 0.55
C ALA A 222 -0.30 -7.93 0.07
N VAL A 223 0.85 -7.26 0.06
CA VAL A 223 0.99 -5.85 -0.31
C VAL A 223 1.67 -5.72 -1.66
N THR A 224 1.04 -5.01 -2.59
CA THR A 224 1.57 -4.76 -3.94
C THR A 224 1.50 -3.29 -4.34
N ASP A 225 2.29 -2.94 -5.36
CA ASP A 225 2.18 -1.66 -6.06
C ASP A 225 1.05 -1.66 -7.12
N THR A 226 0.90 -0.57 -7.87
CA THR A 226 -0.15 -0.41 -8.89
C THR A 226 -0.05 -1.38 -10.07
N ILE A 227 1.12 -1.99 -10.30
CA ILE A 227 1.35 -2.95 -11.39
C ILE A 227 1.52 -4.39 -10.88
N GLY A 228 1.36 -4.61 -9.57
CA GLY A 228 1.31 -5.94 -8.96
C GLY A 228 2.65 -6.47 -8.44
N ASN A 229 3.70 -5.64 -8.37
CA ASN A 229 4.94 -6.08 -7.72
C ASN A 229 4.78 -6.12 -6.21
N PRO A 230 5.37 -7.11 -5.50
CA PRO A 230 5.34 -7.16 -4.05
C PRO A 230 6.15 -6.03 -3.41
N VAL A 231 5.62 -5.44 -2.34
CA VAL A 231 6.28 -4.37 -1.58
C VAL A 231 6.79 -4.94 -0.26
N ALA A 232 8.11 -5.04 -0.13
CA ALA A 232 8.78 -5.56 1.06
C ALA A 232 9.01 -4.48 2.14
N ALA A 233 9.04 -4.91 3.40
CA ALA A 233 9.19 -4.06 4.59
C ALA A 233 8.13 -2.95 4.77
N GLU A 234 6.94 -3.10 4.17
CA GLU A 234 5.78 -2.23 4.44
C GLU A 234 5.15 -2.62 5.78
N PRO A 235 4.87 -1.67 6.70
CA PRO A 235 4.13 -1.93 7.93
C PRO A 235 2.64 -2.17 7.66
N VAL A 236 2.22 -3.43 7.78
CA VAL A 236 0.82 -3.82 7.88
C VAL A 236 0.37 -3.74 9.33
N GLN A 237 -0.74 -3.05 9.59
CA GLN A 237 -1.37 -3.02 10.91
C GLN A 237 -2.67 -3.82 10.91
N LEU A 238 -2.88 -4.61 11.95
CA LEU A 238 -4.09 -5.37 12.22
C LEU A 238 -4.74 -4.87 13.51
N ASN A 239 -6.02 -4.51 13.43
CA ASN A 239 -6.86 -4.20 14.59
C ASN A 239 -7.93 -5.30 14.74
N ALA A 240 -7.86 -6.08 15.81
CA ALA A 240 -8.82 -7.14 16.10
C ALA A 240 -10.05 -6.67 16.91
N GLY A 241 -10.03 -5.44 17.42
CA GLY A 241 -11.12 -4.86 18.21
C GLY A 241 -10.92 -4.93 19.73
N THR A 242 -10.13 -5.88 20.25
CA THR A 242 -9.59 -5.82 21.62
C THR A 242 -8.07 -5.77 21.64
N GLY A 243 -7.51 -5.08 22.65
CA GLY A 243 -6.06 -4.87 22.78
C GLY A 243 -5.48 -3.83 21.81
N PRO A 244 -4.15 -3.61 21.85
CA PRO A 244 -3.47 -2.71 20.92
C PRO A 244 -3.40 -3.33 19.50
N PRO A 245 -3.42 -2.52 18.44
CA PRO A 245 -3.19 -3.01 17.08
C PRO A 245 -1.83 -3.71 16.95
N GLN A 246 -1.81 -4.88 16.29
CA GLN A 246 -0.58 -5.55 15.92
C GLN A 246 0.01 -4.87 14.69
N SER A 247 1.33 -4.81 14.58
CA SER A 247 2.02 -4.29 13.39
C SER A 247 3.13 -5.24 12.98
N LEU A 248 3.12 -5.70 11.73
CA LEU A 248 4.14 -6.57 11.15
C LEU A 248 4.67 -5.94 9.85
N LEU A 249 5.93 -6.21 9.53
CA LEU A 249 6.53 -5.80 8.25
C LEU A 249 6.33 -6.92 7.23
N THR A 250 6.09 -6.55 5.97
CA THR A 250 6.07 -7.53 4.86
C THR A 250 7.45 -8.11 4.57
N ASP A 251 7.49 -9.38 4.19
CA ASP A 251 8.69 -10.08 3.73
C ASP A 251 9.12 -9.67 2.30
N SER A 252 10.12 -10.35 1.74
CA SER A 252 10.60 -10.11 0.36
C SER A 252 9.59 -10.47 -0.74
N LEU A 253 8.52 -11.19 -0.42
CA LEU A 253 7.38 -11.50 -1.29
C LEU A 253 6.18 -10.58 -1.03
N GLY A 254 6.34 -9.56 -0.19
CA GLY A 254 5.28 -8.60 0.13
C GLY A 254 4.22 -9.16 1.08
N HIS A 255 4.50 -10.24 1.81
CA HIS A 255 3.56 -10.92 2.69
C HIS A 255 3.80 -10.62 4.17
N ALA A 256 2.74 -10.41 4.94
CA ALA A 256 2.76 -10.37 6.40
C ALA A 256 1.68 -11.31 6.98
N THR A 257 2.09 -12.27 7.80
CA THR A 257 1.21 -13.31 8.36
C THR A 257 0.84 -12.99 9.80
N PHE A 258 -0.46 -12.87 10.08
CA PHE A 258 -1.01 -12.59 11.39
C PHE A 258 -1.72 -13.82 11.97
N VAL A 259 -1.65 -13.96 13.30
CA VAL A 259 -2.36 -15.00 14.05
C VAL A 259 -3.29 -14.32 15.06
N ILE A 260 -4.59 -14.48 14.85
CA ILE A 260 -5.64 -13.88 15.68
C ILE A 260 -6.11 -14.92 16.69
N GLN A 261 -6.06 -14.56 17.97
CA GLN A 261 -6.66 -15.37 19.02
C GLN A 261 -8.16 -15.09 19.13
N PRO A 262 -9.00 -16.10 19.41
CA PRO A 262 -10.45 -15.94 19.56
C PRO A 262 -10.88 -14.83 20.53
N GLY A 263 -10.17 -14.67 21.66
CA GLY A 263 -10.41 -13.60 22.63
C GLY A 263 -9.95 -12.19 22.20
N ALA A 264 -9.23 -12.06 21.08
CA ALA A 264 -8.80 -10.77 20.53
C ALA A 264 -9.93 -10.04 19.77
N VAL A 265 -11.04 -10.74 19.48
CA VAL A 265 -12.16 -10.23 18.69
C VAL A 265 -13.41 -10.15 19.56
N PRO A 266 -14.01 -8.96 19.75
CA PRO A 266 -15.25 -8.84 20.54
C PRO A 266 -16.44 -9.44 19.77
N ARG A 267 -17.42 -10.00 20.49
CA ARG A 267 -18.60 -10.63 19.87
C ARG A 267 -19.34 -9.62 18.98
N GLY A 268 -19.42 -9.91 17.69
CA GLY A 268 -20.04 -9.02 16.69
C GLY A 268 -19.19 -7.83 16.27
N GLY A 269 -17.94 -7.72 16.73
CA GLY A 269 -16.95 -6.78 16.22
C GLY A 269 -16.36 -7.21 14.87
N GLY A 270 -15.77 -6.25 14.16
CA GLY A 270 -15.01 -6.49 12.93
C GLY A 270 -13.51 -6.56 13.19
N VAL A 271 -12.78 -7.17 12.27
CA VAL A 271 -11.32 -7.15 12.24
C VAL A 271 -10.90 -6.28 11.06
N GLN A 272 -9.93 -5.38 11.24
CA GLN A 272 -9.50 -4.46 10.20
C GLN A 272 -7.99 -4.55 9.94
N MET A 273 -7.60 -4.71 8.68
CA MET A 273 -6.21 -4.56 8.23
C MET A 273 -6.00 -3.24 7.50
N ARG A 274 -4.84 -2.62 7.67
CA ARG A 274 -4.46 -1.38 6.99
C ARG A 274 -2.96 -1.33 6.67
N ILE A 275 -2.64 -0.58 5.62
CA ILE A 275 -1.28 -0.13 5.26
C ILE A 275 -1.32 1.38 5.03
N ARG A 276 -0.17 2.04 4.92
CA ARG A 276 -0.16 3.51 4.79
C ARG A 276 -0.68 3.95 3.41
N GLY A 277 -1.69 4.81 3.40
CA GLY A 277 -2.18 5.47 2.19
C GLY A 277 -3.14 4.64 1.31
N VAL A 278 -3.51 3.44 1.73
CA VAL A 278 -4.51 2.58 1.07
C VAL A 278 -5.74 2.47 1.99
N PRO A 279 -6.98 2.41 1.45
CA PRO A 279 -8.16 2.17 2.26
C PRO A 279 -8.02 0.89 3.12
N PRO A 280 -8.53 0.88 4.36
CA PRO A 280 -8.51 -0.30 5.20
C PRO A 280 -9.35 -1.43 4.58
N VAL A 281 -8.94 -2.67 4.83
CA VAL A 281 -9.72 -3.87 4.53
C VAL A 281 -10.42 -4.31 5.82
N ASP A 282 -11.74 -4.15 5.84
CA ASP A 282 -12.59 -4.69 6.90
C ASP A 282 -12.91 -6.16 6.60
N LEU A 283 -12.58 -7.03 7.54
CA LEU A 283 -12.71 -8.48 7.45
C LEU A 283 -13.90 -8.93 8.30
N GLU A 284 -14.78 -9.71 7.68
CA GLU A 284 -15.91 -10.30 8.38
C GLU A 284 -15.45 -11.41 9.33
N VAL A 285 -15.96 -11.41 10.56
CA VAL A 285 -15.72 -12.49 11.52
C VAL A 285 -16.76 -13.57 11.32
N ALA A 286 -16.31 -14.74 10.86
CA ALA A 286 -17.12 -15.92 10.70
C ALA A 286 -17.54 -16.49 12.06
N GLY A 287 -18.82 -16.80 12.19
CA GLY A 287 -19.29 -17.71 13.23
C GLY A 287 -18.75 -19.13 13.02
N PRO A 288 -18.86 -20.00 14.04
CA PRO A 288 -18.50 -21.40 13.93
C PRO A 288 -19.15 -22.05 12.70
N ALA A 289 -18.41 -22.96 12.07
CA ALA A 289 -18.80 -23.63 10.83
C ALA A 289 -19.12 -22.68 9.63
N GLY A 290 -18.60 -21.45 9.64
CA GLY A 290 -18.58 -20.56 8.47
C GLY A 290 -19.81 -19.68 8.30
N LEU A 291 -20.57 -19.45 9.38
CA LEU A 291 -21.69 -18.50 9.38
C LEU A 291 -21.19 -17.06 9.15
N SER A 292 -21.86 -16.33 8.28
CA SER A 292 -21.63 -14.90 8.08
C SER A 292 -22.22 -14.12 9.25
N GLY A 293 -21.39 -13.41 10.00
CA GLY A 293 -21.81 -12.47 11.04
C GLY A 293 -22.58 -11.27 10.49
N LEU A 294 -22.37 -10.84 9.24
CA LEU A 294 -23.11 -9.74 8.60
C LEU A 294 -24.47 -10.20 8.04
N ASN A 295 -24.51 -11.36 7.38
CA ASN A 295 -25.71 -11.90 6.75
C ASN A 295 -26.57 -12.79 7.68
N THR A 296 -26.31 -12.73 8.99
CA THR A 296 -27.06 -13.42 10.05
C THR A 296 -27.66 -12.43 11.04
N GLY A 297 -28.96 -12.54 11.32
CA GLY A 297 -29.68 -11.72 12.28
C GLY A 297 -31.19 -11.71 12.05
N PHE A 298 -31.88 -10.83 12.76
CA PHE A 298 -33.31 -10.59 12.54
C PHE A 298 -33.53 -9.87 11.20
N VAL A 299 -34.49 -10.36 10.42
CA VAL A 299 -35.03 -9.62 9.27
C VAL A 299 -35.73 -8.38 9.83
N GLN A 300 -35.40 -7.19 9.34
CA GLN A 300 -35.95 -5.94 9.86
C GLN A 300 -37.48 -5.96 9.79
N PRO A 301 -38.19 -5.81 10.92
CA PRO A 301 -39.65 -5.78 10.92
C PRO A 301 -40.16 -4.46 10.36
N THR A 302 -41.33 -4.51 9.70
CA THR A 302 -42.01 -3.32 9.15
C THR A 302 -42.34 -2.27 10.21
N ALA A 303 -42.51 -2.69 11.47
CA ALA A 303 -42.63 -1.83 12.64
C ALA A 303 -41.61 -2.23 13.70
N GLN A 304 -40.76 -1.29 14.13
CA GLN A 304 -39.84 -1.45 15.27
C GLN A 304 -40.48 -0.99 16.59
N ARG A 305 -41.81 -0.88 16.61
CA ARG A 305 -42.63 -0.33 17.69
C ARG A 305 -43.91 -1.16 17.81
N GLY A 306 -44.37 -1.37 19.04
CA GLY A 306 -45.65 -2.02 19.34
C GLY A 306 -46.14 -1.64 20.73
N ILE A 307 -47.38 -1.98 21.05
CA ILE A 307 -47.99 -1.67 22.35
C ILE A 307 -47.68 -2.78 23.36
N VAL A 308 -47.63 -2.48 24.66
CA VAL A 308 -47.57 -3.48 25.74
C VAL A 308 -48.51 -4.66 25.51
N ALA A 309 -48.04 -5.87 25.82
CA ALA A 309 -48.74 -7.14 25.62
C ALA A 309 -49.18 -7.47 24.16
N SER A 310 -48.82 -6.67 23.16
CA SER A 310 -49.14 -6.98 21.75
C SER A 310 -48.21 -8.04 21.15
N SER A 311 -48.72 -8.77 20.15
CA SER A 311 -47.99 -9.83 19.44
C SER A 311 -47.47 -9.35 18.08
N LEU A 312 -46.23 -9.72 17.78
CA LEU A 312 -45.52 -9.44 16.53
C LEU A 312 -44.99 -10.76 15.94
N SER A 313 -44.98 -10.89 14.62
CA SER A 313 -44.30 -12.01 13.94
C SER A 313 -42.98 -11.52 13.35
N LEU A 314 -41.88 -12.19 13.68
CA LEU A 314 -40.54 -11.87 13.24
C LEU A 314 -39.92 -13.06 12.50
N ALA A 315 -38.92 -12.78 11.67
CA ALA A 315 -38.07 -13.81 11.08
C ALA A 315 -36.61 -13.58 11.49
N PHE A 316 -35.93 -14.66 11.86
CA PHE A 316 -34.48 -14.72 11.98
C PHE A 316 -33.93 -15.40 10.73
N LYS A 317 -32.83 -14.89 10.18
CA LYS A 317 -32.18 -15.41 8.97
C LYS A 317 -30.70 -15.61 9.27
N ALA A 318 -30.13 -16.73 8.82
CA ALA A 318 -28.69 -16.96 8.87
C ALA A 318 -28.15 -17.52 7.55
N ARG A 319 -26.93 -17.12 7.21
CA ARG A 319 -26.22 -17.56 5.99
C ARG A 319 -24.77 -17.84 6.28
N THR A 320 -24.13 -18.64 5.42
CA THR A 320 -22.67 -18.80 5.42
C THR A 320 -22.00 -17.59 4.76
N LEU A 321 -20.68 -17.48 4.91
CA LEU A 321 -19.86 -16.48 4.21
C LEU A 321 -19.99 -16.55 2.68
N GLN A 322 -20.19 -17.75 2.12
CA GLN A 322 -20.47 -17.96 0.69
C GLN A 322 -21.91 -17.57 0.30
N GLY A 323 -22.68 -16.96 1.20
CA GLY A 323 -24.06 -16.57 0.99
C GLY A 323 -25.08 -17.72 1.01
N ALA A 324 -24.66 -18.95 1.30
CA ALA A 324 -25.54 -20.11 1.31
C ALA A 324 -26.49 -20.09 2.52
N PRO A 325 -27.74 -20.61 2.42
CA PRO A 325 -28.63 -20.74 3.56
C PRO A 325 -28.07 -21.66 4.66
N ALA A 326 -28.17 -21.25 5.93
CA ALA A 326 -27.74 -22.06 7.07
C ALA A 326 -28.80 -23.13 7.49
N ASN A 327 -29.32 -23.87 6.51
CA ASN A 327 -30.38 -24.87 6.69
C ASN A 327 -30.05 -25.91 7.78
N GLY A 328 -31.04 -26.32 8.56
CA GLY A 328 -30.93 -27.35 9.60
C GLY A 328 -30.24 -26.90 10.89
N ARG A 329 -29.80 -25.64 10.99
CA ARG A 329 -29.21 -25.09 12.23
C ARG A 329 -30.26 -24.71 13.25
N VAL A 330 -29.94 -24.88 14.53
CA VAL A 330 -30.79 -24.45 15.64
C VAL A 330 -30.44 -23.03 16.05
N VAL A 331 -31.45 -22.17 16.19
CA VAL A 331 -31.33 -20.84 16.82
C VAL A 331 -32.05 -20.87 18.16
N HIS A 332 -31.40 -20.36 19.21
CA HIS A 332 -31.98 -20.20 20.54
C HIS A 332 -32.32 -18.73 20.80
N PHE A 333 -33.58 -18.48 21.17
CA PHE A 333 -34.11 -17.15 21.40
C PHE A 333 -34.31 -16.88 22.89
N ARG A 334 -33.96 -15.67 23.32
CA ARG A 334 -34.31 -15.12 24.63
C ARG A 334 -34.74 -13.67 24.46
N ALA A 335 -35.46 -13.11 25.43
CA ALA A 335 -35.82 -11.70 25.39
C ALA A 335 -35.85 -11.04 26.77
N VAL A 336 -35.74 -9.72 26.77
CA VAL A 336 -35.93 -8.83 27.91
C VAL A 336 -37.10 -7.91 27.58
N ASN A 337 -38.06 -7.79 28.51
CA ASN A 337 -39.33 -7.08 28.31
C ASN A 337 -40.14 -7.57 27.09
N ALA A 338 -40.02 -8.86 26.75
CA ALA A 338 -40.86 -9.57 25.78
C ALA A 338 -40.74 -11.09 26.02
N ARG A 339 -41.60 -11.88 25.38
CA ARG A 339 -41.52 -13.35 25.30
C ARG A 339 -41.45 -13.79 23.84
N VAL A 340 -40.57 -14.75 23.53
CA VAL A 340 -40.43 -15.33 22.18
C VAL A 340 -40.99 -16.74 22.17
N VAL A 341 -41.71 -17.11 21.11
CA VAL A 341 -42.24 -18.47 20.90
C VAL A 341 -42.03 -18.89 19.44
N PRO A 342 -41.37 -20.03 19.17
CA PRO A 342 -40.69 -20.89 20.14
C PRO A 342 -39.38 -20.27 20.67
N GLU A 343 -38.91 -20.73 21.82
CA GLU A 343 -37.61 -20.34 22.40
C GLU A 343 -36.41 -21.00 21.69
N SER A 344 -36.66 -21.98 20.82
CA SER A 344 -35.69 -22.46 19.84
C SER A 344 -36.37 -22.87 18.53
N ALA A 345 -35.69 -22.69 17.40
CA ALA A 345 -36.20 -23.07 16.08
C ALA A 345 -35.08 -23.62 15.19
N ILE A 346 -35.44 -24.55 14.30
CA ILE A 346 -34.56 -25.04 13.24
C ILE A 346 -34.74 -24.13 12.02
N LEU A 347 -33.64 -23.70 11.40
CA LEU A 347 -33.66 -22.94 10.16
C LEU A 347 -34.09 -23.81 8.98
N ASP A 348 -35.01 -23.28 8.18
CA ASP A 348 -35.53 -23.91 6.96
C ASP A 348 -34.51 -23.92 5.80
N THR A 349 -34.94 -24.44 4.64
CA THR A 349 -34.13 -24.49 3.41
C THR A 349 -33.74 -23.11 2.86
N ALA A 350 -34.45 -22.04 3.25
CA ALA A 350 -34.10 -20.65 2.93
C ALA A 350 -33.18 -20.00 3.98
N GLY A 351 -32.83 -20.73 5.05
CA GLY A 351 -31.98 -20.30 6.15
C GLY A 351 -32.73 -19.42 7.14
N GLN A 352 -34.04 -19.63 7.31
CA GLN A 352 -34.92 -18.78 8.11
C GLN A 352 -35.66 -19.57 9.20
N ALA A 353 -35.93 -18.91 10.32
CA ALA A 353 -36.89 -19.34 11.33
C ALA A 353 -37.86 -18.20 11.61
N ARG A 354 -39.16 -18.51 11.67
CA ARG A 354 -40.20 -17.57 12.10
C ARG A 354 -40.45 -17.75 13.58
N VAL A 355 -40.59 -16.63 14.30
CA VAL A 355 -40.92 -16.60 15.72
C VAL A 355 -42.01 -15.58 15.97
N ASN A 356 -42.88 -15.88 16.94
CA ASN A 356 -43.85 -14.92 17.46
C ASN A 356 -43.28 -14.30 18.73
N VAL A 357 -43.34 -12.97 18.82
CA VAL A 357 -42.88 -12.20 19.98
C VAL A 357 -44.07 -11.49 20.59
N VAL A 358 -44.32 -11.74 21.88
CA VAL A 358 -45.29 -10.99 22.68
C VAL A 358 -44.51 -9.94 23.47
N LEU A 359 -44.81 -8.66 23.27
CA LEU A 359 -44.17 -7.57 24.00
C LEU A 359 -44.55 -7.63 25.49
N GLY A 360 -43.65 -7.16 26.35
CA GLY A 360 -43.86 -7.14 27.79
C GLY A 360 -44.92 -6.13 28.23
N THR A 361 -45.13 -6.07 29.54
CA THR A 361 -46.12 -5.18 30.18
C THR A 361 -45.53 -3.82 30.59
N ARG A 362 -44.23 -3.58 30.35
CA ARG A 362 -43.56 -2.30 30.65
C ARG A 362 -43.33 -1.53 29.35
N ALA A 363 -43.72 -0.25 29.34
CA ALA A 363 -43.32 0.67 28.29
C ALA A 363 -41.79 0.94 28.34
N GLY A 364 -41.19 1.26 27.20
CA GLY A 364 -39.74 1.42 27.05
C GLY A 364 -39.16 0.40 26.07
N ASP A 365 -37.89 0.06 26.19
CA ASP A 365 -37.25 -0.86 25.25
C ASP A 365 -37.49 -2.34 25.62
N ALA A 366 -37.70 -3.15 24.58
CA ALA A 366 -37.62 -4.60 24.63
C ALA A 366 -36.49 -5.09 23.73
N ALA A 367 -35.75 -6.10 24.17
CA ALA A 367 -34.61 -6.64 23.44
C ALA A 367 -34.80 -8.13 23.21
N ILE A 368 -34.72 -8.55 21.95
CA ILE A 368 -34.84 -9.95 21.52
C ILE A 368 -33.47 -10.40 21.02
N PHE A 369 -32.97 -11.52 21.56
CA PHE A 369 -31.67 -12.08 21.24
C PHE A 369 -31.85 -13.41 20.53
N GLY A 370 -31.18 -13.59 19.39
CA GLY A 370 -31.06 -14.88 18.69
C GLY A 370 -29.61 -15.36 18.76
N ASN A 371 -29.42 -16.61 19.20
CA ASN A 371 -28.12 -17.25 19.35
C ASN A 371 -28.03 -18.45 18.41
N ILE A 372 -27.05 -18.47 17.53
CA ILE A 372 -26.81 -19.57 16.58
C ILE A 372 -25.33 -19.94 16.62
N ASP A 373 -25.03 -21.20 16.93
CA ASP A 373 -23.69 -21.66 17.33
C ASP A 373 -23.08 -20.74 18.42
N SER A 374 -22.14 -19.84 18.09
CA SER A 374 -21.63 -18.80 18.99
C SER A 374 -21.92 -17.35 18.56
N LEU A 375 -22.66 -17.15 17.46
CA LEU A 375 -23.12 -15.84 17.03
C LEU A 375 -24.35 -15.43 17.83
N GLU A 376 -24.26 -14.30 18.53
CA GLU A 376 -25.39 -13.63 19.16
C GLU A 376 -25.80 -12.40 18.35
N LYS A 377 -27.10 -12.21 18.15
CA LYS A 377 -27.69 -11.05 17.48
C LYS A 377 -28.85 -10.51 18.30
N VAL A 378 -28.95 -9.19 18.39
CA VAL A 378 -30.00 -8.49 19.13
C VAL A 378 -30.85 -7.63 18.20
N LEU A 379 -32.16 -7.61 18.45
CA LEU A 379 -33.12 -6.66 17.90
C LEU A 379 -33.79 -5.92 19.05
N THR A 380 -33.73 -4.60 19.03
CA THR A 380 -34.44 -3.73 19.99
C THR A 380 -35.75 -3.26 19.37
N LEU A 381 -36.84 -3.33 20.14
CA LEU A 381 -38.16 -2.81 19.78
C LEU A 381 -38.61 -1.81 20.86
N ARG A 382 -39.31 -0.75 20.44
CA ARG A 382 -39.94 0.19 21.38
C ARG A 382 -41.34 -0.29 21.76
N VAL A 383 -41.56 -0.52 23.04
CA VAL A 383 -42.86 -0.82 23.63
C VAL A 383 -43.51 0.47 24.08
N ASP A 384 -44.63 0.81 23.45
CA ASP A 384 -45.49 1.94 23.83
C ASP A 384 -46.49 1.51 24.92
N PRO A 385 -46.88 2.41 25.83
CA PRO A 385 -47.91 2.12 26.84
C PRO A 385 -49.26 1.85 26.19
N GLY A 386 -50.13 1.16 26.94
CA GLY A 386 -51.48 0.84 26.52
C GLY A 386 -52.42 2.06 26.48
N PRO A 387 -53.68 1.84 26.08
CA PRO A 387 -54.72 2.87 26.21
C PRO A 387 -54.90 3.29 27.67
N ILE A 388 -55.41 4.50 27.88
CA ILE A 388 -55.76 5.01 29.21
C ILE A 388 -56.74 4.04 29.87
N ASP A 389 -56.40 3.59 31.08
CA ASP A 389 -57.23 2.78 31.97
C ASP A 389 -57.62 3.58 33.22
N SER A 390 -56.66 4.34 33.78
CA SER A 390 -56.87 5.18 34.95
C SER A 390 -56.30 6.59 34.79
N LEU A 391 -56.92 7.53 35.50
CA LEU A 391 -56.51 8.93 35.60
C LEU A 391 -56.11 9.24 37.05
N ILE A 392 -54.98 9.92 37.25
CA ILE A 392 -54.41 10.22 38.57
C ILE A 392 -54.24 11.73 38.73
N LEU A 393 -54.90 12.30 39.74
CA LEU A 393 -54.68 13.66 40.22
C LEU A 393 -53.60 13.67 41.30
N GLU A 394 -52.59 14.51 41.11
CA GLU A 394 -51.50 14.78 42.05
C GLU A 394 -51.56 16.24 42.53
N ARG A 395 -51.34 16.47 43.83
CA ARG A 395 -51.09 17.80 44.41
C ARG A 395 -49.79 17.73 45.21
N ASN A 396 -48.86 18.65 44.96
CA ASN A 396 -47.56 18.72 45.65
C ASN A 396 -46.79 17.37 45.65
N GLY A 397 -46.93 16.57 44.58
CA GLY A 397 -46.30 15.25 44.45
C GLY A 397 -47.05 14.08 45.10
N ALA A 398 -48.16 14.32 45.81
CA ALA A 398 -48.99 13.28 46.41
C ALA A 398 -50.29 13.05 45.61
N THR A 399 -50.70 11.79 45.45
CA THR A 399 -51.98 11.43 44.82
C THR A 399 -53.16 11.88 45.68
N VAL A 400 -54.14 12.53 45.06
CA VAL A 400 -55.36 13.08 45.72
C VAL A 400 -56.67 12.55 45.13
N ASN A 401 -56.62 11.47 44.34
CA ASN A 401 -57.83 10.81 43.84
C ASN A 401 -58.76 10.38 44.98
N GLY A 402 -60.01 10.81 44.93
CA GLY A 402 -61.05 10.47 45.90
C GLY A 402 -60.87 11.07 47.30
N SER A 403 -59.77 11.78 47.56
CA SER A 403 -59.48 12.38 48.87
C SER A 403 -60.10 13.78 49.02
N THR A 404 -60.02 14.31 50.24
CA THR A 404 -60.37 15.72 50.53
C THR A 404 -59.08 16.52 50.68
N ILE A 405 -59.00 17.66 50.02
CA ILE A 405 -57.87 18.60 50.09
C ILE A 405 -58.32 19.95 50.67
N LEU A 406 -57.53 20.49 51.59
CA LEU A 406 -57.72 21.83 52.14
C LEU A 406 -57.01 22.86 51.26
N VAL A 407 -57.71 23.94 50.90
CA VAL A 407 -57.17 25.07 50.13
C VAL A 407 -57.62 26.41 50.74
N PRO A 408 -56.77 27.46 50.76
CA PRO A 408 -57.22 28.79 51.17
C PRO A 408 -58.12 29.41 50.11
N VAL A 409 -59.20 30.09 50.53
CA VAL A 409 -60.05 30.90 49.66
C VAL A 409 -59.22 31.99 48.95
N ALA A 410 -59.60 32.30 47.72
CA ALA A 410 -58.98 33.25 46.80
C ALA A 410 -57.52 32.96 46.38
N ALA A 411 -56.85 31.96 46.96
CA ALA A 411 -55.52 31.51 46.56
C ALA A 411 -55.60 30.50 45.40
N PRO A 412 -54.78 30.64 44.34
CA PRO A 412 -54.68 29.63 43.30
C PRO A 412 -53.93 28.39 43.81
N PHE A 413 -54.37 27.20 43.37
CA PHE A 413 -53.70 25.93 43.63
C PHE A 413 -53.63 25.07 42.38
N VAL A 414 -52.65 24.17 42.32
CA VAL A 414 -52.36 23.35 41.13
C VAL A 414 -52.69 21.89 41.39
N LEU A 415 -53.37 21.26 40.44
CA LEU A 415 -53.50 19.81 40.31
C LEU A 415 -52.80 19.36 39.02
N ARG A 416 -52.06 18.25 39.08
CA ARG A 416 -51.49 17.59 37.90
C ARG A 416 -52.30 16.33 37.62
N LEU A 417 -52.81 16.17 36.41
CA LEU A 417 -53.53 15.01 35.95
C LEU A 417 -52.61 14.19 35.03
N ARG A 418 -52.34 12.94 35.40
CA ARG A 418 -51.62 11.96 34.58
C ARG A 418 -52.57 10.83 34.16
N ALA A 419 -52.23 10.15 33.08
CA ALA A 419 -52.90 8.92 32.66
C ALA A 419 -51.99 7.71 32.89
N ARG A 420 -52.59 6.56 33.25
CA ARG A 420 -51.92 5.27 33.23
C ARG A 420 -52.70 4.24 32.42
N ASP A 421 -51.97 3.32 31.82
CA ASP A 421 -52.55 2.11 31.23
C ASP A 421 -52.86 1.05 32.31
N PHE A 422 -53.50 -0.04 31.89
CA PHE A 422 -53.88 -1.17 32.74
C PHE A 422 -52.68 -1.86 33.44
N TYR A 423 -51.47 -1.70 32.90
CA TYR A 423 -50.23 -2.25 33.47
C TYR A 423 -49.49 -1.25 34.38
N GLY A 424 -50.04 -0.04 34.55
CA GLY A 424 -49.50 1.01 35.41
C GLY A 424 -48.42 1.88 34.75
N ASN A 425 -48.18 1.74 33.45
CA ASN A 425 -47.28 2.63 32.70
C ASN A 425 -47.91 4.01 32.55
N GLU A 426 -47.11 5.08 32.59
CA GLU A 426 -47.58 6.42 32.22
C GLU A 426 -47.86 6.45 30.72
N THR A 427 -49.06 6.89 30.33
CA THR A 427 -49.53 6.90 28.94
C THR A 427 -49.93 8.31 28.51
N SER A 428 -50.02 8.54 27.20
CA SER A 428 -50.33 9.86 26.65
C SER A 428 -51.75 10.30 27.06
N ILE A 429 -51.85 11.51 27.59
CA ILE A 429 -53.10 12.18 27.97
C ILE A 429 -53.44 13.32 27.00
N ASP A 430 -52.59 13.56 25.99
CA ASP A 430 -52.73 14.68 25.05
C ASP A 430 -54.10 14.74 24.34
N PRO A 431 -54.73 13.64 23.89
CA PRO A 431 -56.09 13.68 23.33
C PRO A 431 -57.13 14.25 24.31
N LEU A 432 -57.07 13.85 25.59
CA LEU A 432 -57.93 14.41 26.64
C LEU A 432 -57.57 15.88 26.92
N GLY A 433 -56.28 16.21 26.93
CA GLY A 433 -55.80 17.58 27.08
C GLY A 433 -56.29 18.52 25.97
N GLN A 434 -56.34 18.06 24.72
CA GLN A 434 -56.92 18.79 23.59
C GLN A 434 -58.44 18.96 23.75
N MET A 435 -59.17 17.90 24.13
CA MET A 435 -60.62 17.98 24.41
C MET A 435 -60.93 18.97 25.54
N LEU A 436 -60.15 18.98 26.63
CA LEU A 436 -60.31 19.91 27.75
C LEU A 436 -60.02 21.36 27.33
N ARG A 437 -58.98 21.58 26.52
CA ARG A 437 -58.68 22.91 25.93
C ARG A 437 -59.83 23.40 25.04
N ALA A 438 -60.37 22.56 24.17
CA ALA A 438 -61.52 22.89 23.33
C ALA A 438 -62.82 23.12 24.14
N GLY A 439 -62.99 22.42 25.26
CA GLY A 439 -64.12 22.59 26.19
C GLY A 439 -64.03 23.85 27.07
N ARG A 440 -62.82 24.36 27.35
CA ARG A 440 -62.58 25.49 28.27
C ARG A 440 -63.38 26.75 27.91
N THR A 441 -63.55 27.03 26.61
CA THR A 441 -64.35 28.17 26.11
C THR A 441 -65.83 28.09 26.50
N ARG A 442 -66.38 26.87 26.70
CA ARG A 442 -67.76 26.66 27.15
C ARG A 442 -67.93 26.81 28.67
N TYR A 443 -66.88 26.54 29.44
CA TYR A 443 -66.89 26.63 30.90
C TYR A 443 -66.61 28.04 31.43
N ALA A 444 -65.82 28.85 30.72
CA ALA A 444 -65.48 30.22 31.13
C ALA A 444 -66.67 31.20 31.19
N ALA A 445 -67.83 30.82 30.64
CA ALA A 445 -69.01 31.68 30.50
C ALA A 445 -69.98 31.67 31.70
N ARG A 446 -69.65 31.00 32.82
CA ARG A 446 -70.49 30.97 34.03
C ARG A 446 -69.65 31.27 35.27
N PRO A 447 -70.14 32.09 36.23
CA PRO A 447 -69.52 32.19 37.55
C PRO A 447 -69.61 30.82 38.24
N GLN A 448 -68.46 30.35 38.76
CA GLN A 448 -68.33 29.10 39.48
C GLN A 448 -67.52 29.36 40.75
N ASP A 449 -67.97 28.83 41.89
CA ASP A 449 -67.27 28.98 43.17
C ASP A 449 -65.88 28.32 43.18
N LEU A 450 -65.67 27.32 42.33
CA LEU A 450 -64.36 26.74 42.03
C LEU A 450 -64.02 27.01 40.55
N GLN A 451 -63.15 27.99 40.31
CA GLN A 451 -62.82 28.47 38.97
C GLN A 451 -61.54 27.82 38.41
N ILE A 452 -61.56 27.41 37.14
CA ILE A 452 -60.35 27.02 36.39
C ILE A 452 -59.64 28.29 35.90
N VAL A 453 -58.53 28.63 36.55
CA VAL A 453 -57.69 29.80 36.22
C VAL A 453 -56.80 29.50 35.02
N ASN A 454 -56.19 28.31 34.97
CA ASN A 454 -55.35 27.87 33.86
C ASN A 454 -55.50 26.38 33.60
N LEU A 455 -55.20 25.97 32.36
CA LEU A 455 -55.18 24.59 31.91
C LEU A 455 -54.10 24.44 30.85
N GLU A 456 -52.99 23.82 31.22
CA GLU A 456 -51.87 23.47 30.36
C GLU A 456 -51.86 21.96 30.11
N SER A 457 -51.29 21.52 29.00
CA SER A 457 -51.24 20.10 28.65
C SER A 457 -50.04 19.84 27.76
N ALA A 458 -49.31 18.80 28.13
CA ALA A 458 -48.22 18.17 27.40
C ALA A 458 -48.45 16.65 27.41
N ASP A 459 -47.71 15.92 26.57
CA ASP A 459 -47.95 14.52 26.21
C ASP A 459 -48.48 13.62 27.35
N SER A 460 -47.78 13.56 28.49
CA SER A 460 -48.18 12.70 29.63
C SER A 460 -48.87 13.42 30.80
N VAL A 461 -49.06 14.74 30.76
CA VAL A 461 -49.60 15.52 31.89
C VAL A 461 -50.47 16.71 31.48
N VAL A 462 -51.64 16.82 32.10
CA VAL A 462 -52.47 18.04 32.10
C VAL A 462 -52.31 18.74 33.43
N VAL A 463 -51.95 20.02 33.44
CA VAL A 463 -51.81 20.84 34.65
C VAL A 463 -53.00 21.78 34.74
N VAL A 464 -53.77 21.68 35.83
CA VAL A 464 -54.97 22.50 36.08
C VAL A 464 -54.71 23.43 37.25
N THR A 465 -54.78 24.73 37.02
CA THR A 465 -54.75 25.74 38.09
C THR A 465 -56.17 26.14 38.44
N LEU A 466 -56.53 25.94 39.70
CA LEU A 466 -57.86 26.19 40.25
C LEU A 466 -57.81 27.31 41.29
N LYS A 467 -58.93 28.00 41.52
CA LYS A 467 -59.11 28.99 42.59
C LYS A 467 -60.51 28.89 43.16
N ALA A 468 -60.63 28.68 44.47
CA ALA A 468 -61.91 28.77 45.18
C ALA A 468 -62.23 30.24 45.50
N GLN A 469 -63.44 30.69 45.19
CA GLN A 469 -63.88 32.08 45.40
C GLN A 469 -64.56 32.29 46.77
N HIS A 470 -65.20 31.25 47.31
CA HIS A 470 -65.92 31.30 48.58
C HIS A 470 -65.48 30.14 49.51
N VAL A 471 -65.82 30.25 50.80
CA VAL A 471 -65.66 29.16 51.78
C VAL A 471 -66.70 28.08 51.49
N GLY A 472 -66.31 26.81 51.49
CA GLY A 472 -67.24 25.70 51.24
C GLY A 472 -66.57 24.45 50.71
N THR A 473 -67.40 23.46 50.37
CA THR A 473 -66.96 22.14 49.91
C THR A 473 -67.38 21.92 48.45
N TYR A 474 -66.41 21.70 47.58
CA TYR A 474 -66.59 21.53 46.14
C TYR A 474 -66.11 20.14 45.69
N ASN A 475 -66.73 19.56 44.68
CA ASN A 475 -66.22 18.34 44.04
C ASN A 475 -65.63 18.72 42.67
N PHE A 476 -64.33 18.55 42.50
CA PHE A 476 -63.67 18.69 41.20
C PHE A 476 -63.59 17.31 40.53
N THR A 477 -64.16 17.18 39.33
CA THR A 477 -64.15 15.93 38.55
C THR A 477 -63.66 16.24 37.13
N ILE A 478 -62.77 15.41 36.60
CA ILE A 478 -62.14 15.59 35.30
C ILE A 478 -62.02 14.25 34.55
N GLY A 479 -62.18 14.27 33.23
CA GLY A 479 -62.13 13.09 32.36
C GLY A 479 -63.43 12.86 31.58
N SER A 480 -63.39 11.91 30.64
CA SER A 480 -64.51 11.52 29.78
C SER A 480 -64.53 9.99 29.68
N GLY A 481 -65.64 9.36 30.09
CA GLY A 481 -65.67 7.92 30.38
C GLY A 481 -64.88 7.61 31.66
N ILE A 482 -63.56 7.51 31.54
CA ILE A 482 -62.62 7.40 32.66
C ILE A 482 -62.52 8.76 33.36
N ARG A 483 -62.56 8.78 34.70
CA ARG A 483 -62.63 10.00 35.51
C ARG A 483 -61.69 9.94 36.71
N ALA A 484 -61.10 11.09 37.04
CA ALA A 484 -60.51 11.36 38.34
C ALA A 484 -61.34 12.45 39.04
N PHE A 485 -61.41 12.39 40.38
CA PHE A 485 -62.07 13.42 41.17
C PHE A 485 -61.34 13.66 42.50
N VAL A 486 -61.53 14.84 43.06
CA VAL A 486 -61.04 15.25 44.39
C VAL A 486 -62.06 16.18 45.04
N ARG A 487 -62.25 16.06 46.35
CA ARG A 487 -63.06 16.99 47.13
C ARG A 487 -62.17 18.15 47.60
N VAL A 488 -62.60 19.37 47.35
CA VAL A 488 -61.89 20.60 47.69
C VAL A 488 -62.64 21.29 48.82
N GLU A 489 -62.03 21.39 49.99
CA GLU A 489 -62.54 22.14 51.13
C GLU A 489 -61.82 23.48 51.20
N ALA A 490 -62.54 24.55 50.86
CA ALA A 490 -62.02 25.90 50.81
C ALA A 490 -62.22 26.58 52.17
N VAL A 491 -61.13 26.91 52.84
CA VAL A 491 -61.11 27.51 54.18
C VAL A 491 -60.70 28.98 54.13
N PRO A 492 -61.10 29.82 55.10
CA PRO A 492 -60.62 31.19 55.20
C PRO A 492 -59.10 31.26 55.17
N GLN A 493 -58.54 32.30 54.55
CA GLN A 493 -57.11 32.59 54.73
C GLN A 493 -56.86 32.89 56.20
N ARG A 494 -55.92 32.16 56.81
CA ARG A 494 -55.35 32.56 58.10
C ARG A 494 -54.33 33.65 57.80
N ASN A 495 -54.57 34.85 58.35
CA ASN A 495 -53.60 35.94 58.40
C ASN A 495 -52.38 35.53 59.24
#